data_AF-A0A1B6CCY6-F1
#
_entry.id   AF-A0A1B6CCY6-F1
#
_cell.length_a   1.000
_cell.length_b   1.000
_cell.length_c   1.000
_cell.angle_alpha   90.00
_cell.angle_beta   90.00
_cell.angle_gamma   90.00
#
_symmetry.space_group_name_H-M   'P 1'
#
loop_
_entity.id
_entity.type
_entity.pdbx_description
1 polymer ?
#
loop_
_entity_poly.entity_id
_entity_poly.type
_entity_poly.pdbx_seq_one_letter_code
_entity_poly.pdbx_strand_id
1 'polypeptide(L)'
;IDQANNYTLKGFEKGDGLKINGLLTVGENIADMGGAKLASMAYDSWATNNSKAIGIAKFTPRQMFWLSFANIECTKYREEYLRHLILNYPHPPSEYRVN
;
A
#
# COMPACT_ATOMS: atom_id res chain seq x y z
N ILE A 1 12.08 -7.72 -3.24
CA ILE A 1 13.26 -7.23 -2.48
C ILE A 1 13.83 -5.98 -3.14
N ASP A 2 14.35 -6.08 -4.37
CA ASP A 2 15.00 -4.94 -5.04
C ASP A 2 14.10 -3.72 -5.24
N GLN A 3 12.84 -3.95 -5.61
CA GLN A 3 11.83 -2.88 -5.67
C GLN A 3 11.73 -2.14 -4.33
N ALA A 4 11.58 -2.86 -3.23
CA ALA A 4 11.42 -2.28 -1.90
C ALA A 4 12.69 -1.52 -1.47
N ASN A 5 13.87 -2.06 -1.76
CA ASN A 5 15.16 -1.41 -1.46
C ASN A 5 15.36 -0.07 -2.19
N ASN A 6 14.60 0.21 -3.25
CA ASN A 6 14.68 1.47 -3.99
C ASN A 6 13.81 2.59 -3.41
N TYR A 7 12.94 2.30 -2.44
CA TYR A 7 12.12 3.31 -1.80
C TYR A 7 12.90 4.07 -0.71
N THR A 8 13.07 5.37 -0.93
CA THR A 8 13.58 6.32 0.08
C THR A 8 12.41 6.93 0.83
N LEU A 9 12.52 7.04 2.15
CA LEU A 9 11.48 7.58 3.00
C LEU A 9 11.29 9.08 2.88
N LYS A 10 10.04 9.48 2.59
CA LYS A 10 9.64 10.89 2.62
C LYS A 10 9.88 11.48 4.01
N GLY A 11 10.51 12.66 4.04
CA GLY A 11 10.95 13.31 5.28
C GLY A 11 12.38 12.98 5.72
N PHE A 12 12.99 11.91 5.20
CA PHE A 12 14.41 11.58 5.42
C PHE A 12 15.30 11.85 4.20
N GLU A 13 14.72 12.49 3.18
CA GLU A 13 15.36 12.81 1.89
C GLU A 13 16.61 13.67 2.02
N LYS A 14 16.69 14.52 3.06
CA LYS A 14 17.81 15.43 3.33
C LYS A 14 18.64 15.04 4.56
N GLY A 15 18.55 13.80 5.02
CA GLY A 15 19.25 13.30 6.21
C GLY A 15 19.80 11.89 6.02
N ASP A 16 19.50 10.99 6.96
CA ASP A 16 20.04 9.62 7.06
C ASP A 16 19.76 8.72 5.83
N GLY A 17 18.94 9.17 4.87
CA GLY A 17 18.67 8.45 3.62
C GLY A 17 18.04 7.08 3.86
N LEU A 18 17.25 6.95 4.93
CA LEU A 18 16.63 5.67 5.31
C LEU A 18 15.82 5.10 4.15
N LYS A 19 16.09 3.83 3.87
CA LYS A 19 15.41 3.04 2.84
C LYS A 19 14.67 1.89 3.48
N ILE A 20 13.64 1.41 2.79
CA ILE A 20 12.94 0.20 3.21
C ILE A 20 13.89 -0.99 3.08
N ASN A 21 13.93 -1.82 4.12
CA ASN A 21 14.62 -3.10 4.06
C ASN A 21 13.73 -4.12 3.33
N GLY A 22 14.03 -4.35 2.06
CA GLY A 22 13.28 -5.26 1.20
C GLY A 22 13.36 -6.72 1.61
N LEU A 23 14.42 -7.14 2.31
CA LEU A 23 14.53 -8.51 2.84
C LEU A 23 13.62 -8.70 4.06
N LEU A 24 13.59 -7.70 4.96
CA LEU A 24 12.71 -7.71 6.13
C LEU A 24 11.23 -7.71 5.74
N THR A 25 10.87 -6.93 4.72
CA THR A 25 9.46 -6.69 4.33
C THR A 25 8.93 -7.61 3.25
N VAL A 26 9.75 -8.53 2.70
CA VAL A 26 9.38 -9.32 1.51
C VAL A 26 8.11 -10.14 1.69
N GLY A 27 7.88 -10.70 2.88
CA GLY A 27 6.70 -11.51 3.17
C GLY A 27 5.41 -10.70 3.05
N GLU A 28 5.36 -9.57 3.74
CA GLU A 28 4.19 -8.67 3.71
C GLU A 28 4.01 -8.02 2.34
N ASN A 29 5.09 -7.62 1.67
CA ASN A 29 5.00 -7.09 0.29
C ASN A 29 4.36 -8.10 -0.67
N ILE A 30 4.73 -9.38 -0.57
CA ILE A 30 4.12 -10.44 -1.39
C ILE A 30 2.64 -10.61 -1.03
N ALA A 31 2.31 -10.59 0.27
CA ALA A 31 0.94 -10.72 0.75
C ALA A 31 0.06 -9.56 0.26
N ASP A 32 0.54 -8.32 0.35
CA ASP A 32 -0.16 -7.11 -0.10
C ASP A 32 -0.43 -7.14 -1.61
N MET A 33 0.60 -7.40 -2.41
CA MET A 33 0.45 -7.49 -3.87
C MET A 33 -0.48 -8.63 -4.29
N GLY A 34 -0.33 -9.80 -3.66
CA GLY A 34 -1.17 -10.97 -3.92
C GLY A 34 -2.63 -10.72 -3.54
N GLY A 35 -2.85 -10.20 -2.33
CA GLY A 35 -4.17 -9.87 -1.81
C GLY A 35 -4.88 -8.81 -2.65
N ALA A 36 -4.19 -7.72 -3.00
CA ALA A 36 -4.73 -6.67 -3.87
C ALA A 36 -5.13 -7.23 -5.24
N LYS A 37 -4.28 -8.06 -5.86
CA LYS A 37 -4.56 -8.69 -7.15
C LYS A 37 -5.78 -9.61 -7.08
N LEU A 38 -5.85 -10.50 -6.09
CA LEU A 38 -6.95 -11.44 -5.93
C LEU A 38 -8.27 -10.72 -5.61
N ALA A 39 -8.24 -9.73 -4.72
CA ALA A 39 -9.41 -8.92 -4.40
C ALA A 39 -9.93 -8.15 -5.63
N SER A 40 -9.01 -7.59 -6.42
CA SER A 40 -9.33 -6.90 -7.68
C SER A 40 -10.01 -7.84 -8.69
N MET A 41 -9.48 -9.06 -8.86
CA MET A 41 -10.07 -10.07 -9.75
C MET A 41 -11.45 -10.54 -9.26
N ALA A 42 -11.59 -10.76 -7.96
CA ALA A 42 -12.87 -11.13 -7.34
C ALA A 42 -13.92 -10.02 -7.52
N TYR A 43 -13.52 -8.75 -7.34
CA TYR A 43 -14.39 -7.61 -7.58
C TYR A 43 -14.85 -7.54 -9.04
N ASP A 44 -13.94 -7.69 -10.00
CA ASP A 44 -14.28 -7.63 -11.42
C ASP A 44 -15.25 -8.76 -11.80
N SER A 45 -15.02 -9.98 -11.29
CA SER A 45 -15.93 -11.11 -11.48
C SER A 45 -17.31 -10.84 -10.88
N TRP A 46 -17.36 -10.35 -9.64
CA TRP A 46 -18.61 -10.01 -8.98
C TRP A 46 -19.37 -8.90 -9.72
N ALA A 47 -18.67 -7.87 -10.20
CA ALA A 47 -19.27 -6.71 -10.87
C ALA A 47 -19.99 -7.07 -12.18
N THR A 48 -19.60 -8.16 -12.86
CA THR A 48 -20.28 -8.63 -14.09
C THR A 48 -21.78 -8.89 -13.88
N ASN A 49 -22.16 -9.36 -12.69
CA ASN A 49 -23.54 -9.69 -12.34
C ASN A 49 -24.17 -8.67 -11.37
N ASN A 50 -23.41 -7.66 -10.95
CA ASN A 50 -23.81 -6.70 -9.93
C ASN A 50 -23.61 -5.26 -10.43
N SER A 51 -24.51 -4.83 -11.30
CA SER A 51 -24.48 -3.51 -11.97
C SER A 51 -24.72 -2.30 -11.07
N LYS A 52 -25.09 -2.52 -9.80
CA LYS A 52 -25.39 -1.47 -8.80
C LYS A 52 -24.18 -1.06 -7.96
N ALA A 53 -22.96 -1.27 -8.41
CA ALA A 53 -21.81 -0.77 -7.69
C ALA A 53 -21.88 0.78 -7.66
N ILE A 54 -22.10 1.34 -6.47
CA ILE A 54 -22.30 2.78 -6.28
C ILE A 54 -20.96 3.47 -6.43
N GLY A 55 -20.75 4.13 -7.58
CA GLY A 55 -19.72 5.15 -7.69
C GLY A 55 -20.16 6.42 -6.94
N ILE A 56 -19.24 7.10 -6.27
CA ILE A 56 -19.46 8.50 -5.85
C ILE A 56 -19.31 9.35 -7.12
N ALA A 57 -20.07 10.45 -7.28
CA ALA A 57 -20.28 11.20 -8.53
C ALA A 57 -19.04 11.53 -9.41
N LYS A 58 -17.81 11.42 -8.88
CA LYS A 58 -16.54 11.67 -9.59
C LYS A 58 -15.70 10.42 -9.89
N PHE A 59 -16.09 9.25 -9.39
CA PHE A 59 -15.30 8.02 -9.47
C PHE A 59 -16.14 6.85 -9.97
N THR A 60 -15.60 6.09 -10.90
CA THR A 60 -16.19 4.81 -11.31
C THR A 60 -16.14 3.81 -10.16
N PRO A 61 -16.98 2.78 -10.15
CA PRO A 61 -16.93 1.75 -9.11
C PRO A 61 -15.55 1.07 -9.00
N ARG A 62 -14.87 0.89 -10.14
CA ARG A 62 -13.50 0.37 -10.18
C ARG A 62 -12.48 1.32 -9.55
N GLN A 63 -12.62 2.63 -9.76
CA GLN A 63 -11.80 3.62 -9.06
C GLN A 63 -12.10 3.64 -7.56
N MET A 64 -13.37 3.49 -7.17
CA MET A 64 -13.76 3.39 -5.77
C MET A 64 -13.14 2.17 -5.07
N PHE A 65 -12.99 1.03 -5.75
CA PHE A 65 -12.27 -0.14 -5.21
C PHE A 65 -10.84 0.24 -4.80
N TRP A 66 -10.07 0.85 -5.72
CA TRP A 66 -8.68 1.22 -5.44
C TRP A 66 -8.56 2.39 -4.46
N LEU A 67 -9.50 3.33 -4.48
CA LEU A 67 -9.59 4.36 -3.45
C LEU A 67 -9.86 3.74 -2.08
N SER A 68 -10.75 2.76 -1.98
CA SER A 68 -11.02 2.05 -0.73
C SER A 68 -9.78 1.30 -0.24
N PHE A 69 -9.06 0.61 -1.13
CA PHE A 69 -7.80 -0.06 -0.82
C PHE A 69 -6.78 0.94 -0.26
N ALA A 70 -6.56 2.06 -0.95
CA ALA A 70 -5.63 3.09 -0.52
C ALA A 70 -6.04 3.77 0.79
N ASN A 71 -7.34 3.95 1.03
CA ASN A 71 -7.85 4.58 2.26
C ASN A 71 -7.59 3.74 3.51
N ILE A 72 -7.52 2.40 3.40
CA ILE A 72 -7.16 1.52 4.52
C ILE A 72 -5.74 1.83 5.03
N GLU A 73 -4.86 2.25 4.13
CA GLU A 73 -3.46 2.58 4.40
C GLU A 73 -3.24 4.08 4.70
N CYS A 74 -4.29 4.90 4.81
CA CYS A 74 -4.14 6.32 5.14
C CYS A 74 -3.61 6.53 6.56
N THR A 75 -2.30 6.66 6.68
CA THR A 75 -1.59 6.84 7.96
C THR A 75 -0.56 7.96 7.87
N LYS A 76 -0.34 8.68 8.98
CA LYS A 76 0.76 9.61 9.15
C LYS A 76 1.55 9.27 10.41
N TYR A 77 2.86 9.16 10.26
CA TYR A 77 3.76 8.80 11.35
C TYR A 77 4.50 10.02 11.89
N ARG A 78 4.86 9.98 13.18
CA ARG A 78 5.94 10.82 13.71
C ARG A 78 7.28 10.27 13.23
N GLU A 79 8.27 11.13 13.06
CA GLU A 79 9.59 10.75 12.51
C GLU A 79 10.25 9.62 13.33
N GLU A 80 10.19 9.72 14.65
CA GLU A 80 10.83 8.78 15.57
C GLU A 80 10.18 7.39 15.48
N TYR A 81 8.85 7.35 15.35
CA TYR A 81 8.12 6.10 15.19
C TYR A 81 8.34 5.51 13.79
N LEU A 82 8.43 6.34 12.76
CA LEU A 82 8.76 5.90 11.42
C LEU A 82 10.14 5.23 11.39
N ARG A 83 11.17 5.85 12.00
CA ARG A 83 12.50 5.23 12.17
C ARG A 83 12.39 3.85 12.84
N HIS A 84 11.62 3.75 13.92
CA HIS A 84 11.43 2.49 14.63
C HIS A 84 10.80 1.40 13.75
N LEU A 85 9.74 1.73 13.00
CA LEU A 85 9.05 0.78 12.13
C LEU A 85 9.97 0.18 11.07
N ILE A 86 10.76 1.01 10.40
CA ILE A 86 11.61 0.58 9.27
C ILE A 86 12.67 -0.44 9.71
N LEU A 87 13.17 -0.27 10.94
CA LEU A 87 14.25 -1.11 11.46
C LEU A 87 13.75 -2.43 12.02
N ASN A 88 12.50 -2.50 12.49
CA ASN A 88 12.03 -3.59 13.34
C ASN A 88 10.76 -4.29 12.86
N TYR A 89 9.94 -3.64 12.02
CA TYR A 89 8.61 -4.13 11.69
C TYR A 89 8.58 -4.75 10.28
N PRO A 90 7.90 -5.90 10.09
CA PRO A 90 7.89 -6.59 8.80
C PRO A 90 6.94 -5.94 7.78
N HIS A 91 6.02 -5.08 8.21
CA HIS A 91 5.18 -4.32 7.29
C HIS A 91 5.91 -3.06 6.83
N PRO A 92 5.91 -2.73 5.53
CA PRO A 92 6.37 -1.43 5.06
C PRO A 92 5.51 -0.32 5.66
N PRO A 93 6.03 0.91 5.79
CA PRO A 93 5.19 2.06 6.07
C PRO A 93 4.08 2.19 5.02
N SER A 94 2.87 2.54 5.47
CA SER A 94 1.64 2.41 4.68
C SER A 94 1.68 3.06 3.29
N GLU A 95 2.40 4.17 3.10
CA GLU A 95 2.53 4.83 1.80
C GLU A 95 3.10 3.89 0.70
N TYR A 96 4.05 3.02 1.07
CA TYR A 96 4.72 2.09 0.16
C TYR A 96 3.99 0.77 -0.05
N ARG A 97 2.88 0.57 0.69
CA ARG A 97 1.96 -0.55 0.49
C ARG A 97 0.94 -0.25 -0.62
N VAL A 98 0.84 1.02 -1.02
CA VAL A 98 -0.10 1.51 -2.05
C VAL A 98 0.63 1.95 -3.33
N ASN A 99 1.78 2.63 -3.22
CA ASN A 99 2.51 3.26 -4.35
C ASN A 99 3.95 2.70 -4.48
#